data_AF-A0A1Y4UMG2-F1
#
_entry.id   AF-A0A1Y4UMG2-F1
#
_cell.length_a   1.000
_cell.length_b   1.000
_cell.length_c   1.000
_cell.angle_alpha   90.00
_cell.angle_beta   90.00
_cell.angle_gamma   90.00
#
_symmetry.space_group_name_H-M   'P 1'
#
loop_
_entity.id
_entity.type
_entity.pdbx_description
1 polymer ?
#
loop_
_entity_poly.entity_id
_entity_poly.type
_entity_poly.pdbx_seq_one_letter_code
_entity_poly.pdbx_strand_id
1 'polypeptide(L)'
;MERNNIFKLLEQNYKSFESNLFRIDELFQKRYMMEQGFGQKSTLKSFVQQHCFYSWKNRGHCIDIDDFLNTICYPIDPYETINLYSYLDRIEGIYNLWYLAKNYRYLAEKPPKFYITYDILKKLLDDCLSDFNYKAYYNAEAEQLIVVEDKPEVTAVAEIVEPQTAFEIIRYNHRTLQGNFEAKKRILLTMGAELEPKRNVLKGINHALESGIFFMLNNLNLRHNNCAEGDKNYKKAVASMTPTDLEHWYDELYQMILLANLELDNMKRMHDIDDLKTTISGGNP
;
A
#
# COMPACT_ATOMS: atom_id res chain seq x y z
N MET A 1 2.10 -12.32 43.60
CA MET A 1 1.80 -12.35 42.16
C MET A 1 0.74 -11.30 41.91
N GLU A 2 1.05 -10.25 41.15
CA GLU A 2 0.06 -9.26 40.77
C GLU A 2 -1.00 -9.94 39.87
N ARG A 3 -2.29 -9.76 40.20
CA ARG A 3 -3.37 -10.34 39.41
C ARG A 3 -3.57 -9.47 38.17
N ASN A 4 -3.35 -10.02 36.98
CA ASN A 4 -3.64 -9.29 35.74
C ASN A 4 -5.13 -8.96 35.71
N ASN A 5 -5.46 -7.67 35.48
CA ASN A 5 -6.84 -7.28 35.24
C ASN A 5 -7.28 -7.79 33.86
N ILE A 6 -8.59 -7.76 33.61
CA ILE A 6 -9.15 -8.26 32.35
C ILE A 6 -8.52 -7.58 31.12
N PHE A 7 -8.21 -6.29 31.18
CA PHE A 7 -7.60 -5.56 30.05
C PHE A 7 -6.16 -5.98 29.75
N LYS A 8 -5.34 -6.25 30.78
CA LYS A 8 -3.99 -6.80 30.61
C LYS A 8 -4.02 -8.21 30.00
N LEU A 9 -4.99 -9.04 30.40
CA LEU A 9 -5.18 -10.38 29.82
C LEU A 9 -5.59 -10.29 28.35
N LEU A 10 -6.46 -9.34 28.02
CA LEU A 10 -6.87 -9.05 26.65
C LEU A 10 -5.67 -8.58 25.81
N GLU A 11 -4.90 -7.60 26.27
CA GLU A 11 -3.70 -7.11 25.55
C GLU A 11 -2.68 -8.23 25.27
N GLN A 12 -2.43 -9.13 26.23
CA GLN A 12 -1.51 -10.25 26.06
C GLN A 12 -1.99 -11.26 25.01
N ASN A 13 -3.31 -11.46 24.88
CA ASN A 13 -3.90 -12.43 23.96
C ASN A 13 -4.22 -11.83 22.57
N TYR A 14 -4.39 -10.51 22.47
CA TYR A 14 -4.65 -9.83 21.19
C TYR A 14 -3.39 -9.49 20.42
N LYS A 15 -2.21 -9.49 21.06
CA LYS A 15 -0.96 -9.13 20.39
C LYS A 15 -0.19 -10.29 19.77
N SER A 16 -0.63 -11.55 19.94
CA SER A 16 0.04 -12.67 19.26
C SER A 16 -0.51 -12.87 17.85
N PHE A 17 0.42 -13.01 16.89
CA PHE A 17 0.11 -13.25 15.49
C PHE A 17 -0.76 -14.50 15.31
N GLU A 18 -0.46 -15.56 16.06
CA GLU A 18 -1.15 -16.84 16.00
C GLU A 18 -2.60 -16.73 16.49
N SER A 19 -2.84 -16.01 17.59
CA SER A 19 -4.18 -15.85 18.15
C SER A 19 -5.07 -15.01 17.22
N ASN A 20 -4.51 -13.99 16.59
CA ASN A 20 -5.24 -13.19 15.61
C ASN A 20 -5.54 -13.96 14.32
N LEU A 21 -4.55 -14.67 13.76
CA LEU A 21 -4.79 -15.50 12.57
C LEU A 21 -5.77 -16.64 12.84
N PHE A 22 -5.78 -17.21 14.04
CA PHE A 22 -6.80 -18.17 14.45
C PHE A 22 -8.20 -17.57 14.46
N ARG A 23 -8.37 -16.35 15.00
CA ARG A 23 -9.67 -15.63 14.97
C ARG A 23 -10.09 -15.29 13.54
N ILE A 24 -9.16 -14.85 12.71
CA ILE A 24 -9.39 -14.58 11.28
C ILE A 24 -9.86 -15.88 10.59
N ASP A 25 -9.20 -17.01 10.83
CA ASP A 25 -9.57 -18.33 10.27
C ASP A 25 -10.97 -18.77 10.71
N GLU A 26 -11.28 -18.60 11.99
CA GLU A 26 -12.58 -18.92 12.55
C GLU A 26 -13.71 -18.15 11.84
N LEU A 27 -13.52 -16.84 11.67
CA LEU A 27 -14.45 -15.99 10.95
C LEU A 27 -14.51 -16.38 9.47
N PHE A 28 -13.37 -16.44 8.78
CA PHE A 28 -13.26 -16.64 7.34
C PHE A 28 -13.82 -17.99 6.86
N GLN A 29 -13.53 -19.08 7.59
CA GLN A 29 -13.84 -20.45 7.16
C GLN A 29 -15.08 -21.05 7.83
N LYS A 30 -15.44 -20.63 9.06
CA LYS A 30 -16.42 -21.36 9.88
C LYS A 30 -17.70 -20.57 10.16
N ARG A 31 -17.65 -19.24 10.10
CA ARG A 31 -18.82 -18.39 10.35
C ARG A 31 -19.54 -18.02 9.06
N TYR A 32 -20.85 -18.17 9.07
CA TYR A 32 -21.68 -17.62 7.99
C TYR A 32 -21.56 -16.10 7.98
N MET A 33 -21.35 -15.55 6.79
CA MET A 33 -21.16 -14.12 6.56
C MET A 33 -22.12 -13.55 5.52
N MET A 34 -22.59 -14.39 4.60
CA MET A 34 -23.51 -13.98 3.55
C MET A 34 -24.67 -14.95 3.41
N GLU A 35 -25.78 -14.44 2.91
CA GLU A 35 -26.98 -15.21 2.55
C GLU A 35 -27.40 -14.84 1.13
N GLN A 36 -27.46 -15.85 0.28
CA GLN A 36 -27.95 -15.79 -1.10
C GLN A 36 -29.47 -15.98 -1.17
N GLY A 37 -30.03 -15.82 -2.37
CA GLY A 37 -31.43 -16.16 -2.64
C GLY A 37 -31.82 -17.53 -2.10
N PHE A 38 -33.06 -17.66 -1.63
CA PHE A 38 -33.61 -18.87 -0.99
C PHE A 38 -32.98 -19.24 0.37
N GLY A 39 -32.29 -18.31 1.03
CA GLY A 39 -31.80 -18.49 2.40
C GLY A 39 -30.51 -19.29 2.51
N GLN A 40 -29.79 -19.49 1.40
CA GLN A 40 -28.53 -20.23 1.38
C GLN A 40 -27.43 -19.39 2.04
N LYS A 41 -26.98 -19.83 3.22
CA LYS A 41 -25.91 -19.18 3.98
C LYS A 41 -24.54 -19.70 3.54
N SER A 42 -23.58 -18.80 3.41
CA SER A 42 -22.19 -19.10 3.02
C SER A 42 -21.19 -18.41 3.95
N THR A 43 -20.03 -19.05 4.10
CA THR A 43 -18.85 -18.41 4.71
C THR A 43 -18.18 -17.52 3.67
N LEU A 44 -17.23 -16.66 4.09
CA LEU A 44 -16.50 -15.84 3.11
C LEU A 44 -15.72 -16.71 2.14
N LYS A 45 -15.04 -17.76 2.63
CA LYS A 45 -14.33 -18.73 1.79
C LYS A 45 -15.24 -19.32 0.71
N SER A 46 -16.38 -19.91 1.09
CA SER A 46 -17.23 -20.59 0.12
C SER A 46 -17.89 -19.61 -0.87
N PHE A 47 -18.24 -18.42 -0.40
CA PHE A 47 -18.81 -17.39 -1.26
C PHE A 47 -17.83 -16.92 -2.33
N VAL A 48 -16.60 -16.56 -1.93
CA VAL A 48 -15.58 -16.08 -2.87
C VAL A 48 -15.23 -17.19 -3.87
N GLN A 49 -15.16 -18.45 -3.43
CA GLN A 49 -14.90 -19.61 -4.30
C GLN A 49 -15.95 -19.72 -5.41
N GLN A 50 -17.22 -19.57 -5.05
CA GLN A 50 -18.34 -19.78 -5.96
C GLN A 50 -18.57 -18.61 -6.92
N HIS A 51 -18.26 -17.38 -6.50
CA HIS A 51 -18.76 -16.18 -7.17
C HIS A 51 -17.69 -15.19 -7.63
N CYS A 52 -16.49 -15.22 -7.05
CA CYS A 52 -15.52 -14.15 -7.23
C CYS A 52 -14.17 -14.64 -7.74
N PHE A 53 -13.69 -15.78 -7.23
CA PHE A 53 -12.28 -16.18 -7.36
C PHE A 53 -11.87 -16.43 -8.81
N TYR A 54 -12.71 -17.13 -9.59
CA TYR A 54 -12.39 -17.49 -10.98
C TYR A 54 -12.12 -16.27 -11.88
N SER A 55 -12.87 -15.18 -11.67
CA SER A 55 -12.76 -13.93 -12.44
C SER A 55 -11.75 -12.94 -11.89
N TRP A 56 -11.16 -13.20 -10.71
CA TRP A 56 -10.22 -12.28 -10.08
C TRP A 56 -8.92 -12.19 -10.89
N LYS A 57 -8.58 -10.99 -11.36
CA LYS A 57 -7.37 -10.74 -12.17
C LYS A 57 -6.08 -11.21 -11.49
N ASN A 58 -6.01 -11.11 -10.16
CA ASN A 58 -4.79 -11.39 -9.39
C ASN A 58 -4.77 -12.78 -8.75
N ARG A 59 -5.63 -13.72 -9.19
CA ARG A 59 -5.56 -15.13 -8.73
C ARG A 59 -4.32 -15.87 -9.21
N GLY A 60 -3.54 -15.27 -10.13
CA GLY A 60 -2.40 -15.91 -10.77
C GLY A 60 -2.80 -17.19 -11.49
N HIS A 61 -2.05 -18.27 -11.24
CA HIS A 61 -2.36 -19.60 -11.77
C HIS A 61 -3.16 -20.48 -10.81
N CYS A 62 -3.55 -19.95 -9.64
CA CYS A 62 -4.28 -20.73 -8.65
C CYS A 62 -5.64 -21.17 -9.20
N ILE A 63 -5.92 -22.47 -9.08
CA ILE A 63 -7.13 -23.08 -9.66
C ILE A 63 -8.37 -22.91 -8.78
N ASP A 64 -8.17 -22.75 -7.47
CA ASP A 64 -9.20 -22.49 -6.48
C ASP A 64 -8.63 -21.72 -5.27
N ILE A 65 -9.50 -21.40 -4.31
CA ILE A 65 -9.09 -20.70 -3.10
C ILE A 65 -8.14 -21.54 -2.25
N ASP A 66 -8.27 -22.86 -2.20
CA ASP A 66 -7.38 -23.69 -1.38
C ASP A 66 -5.94 -23.65 -1.93
N ASP A 67 -5.77 -23.70 -3.25
CA ASP A 67 -4.49 -23.51 -3.94
C ASP A 67 -3.87 -22.12 -3.66
N PHE A 68 -4.70 -21.07 -3.68
CA PHE A 68 -4.26 -19.72 -3.32
C PHE A 68 -3.85 -19.60 -1.85
N LEU A 69 -4.65 -20.13 -0.92
CA LEU A 69 -4.36 -20.10 0.51
C LEU A 69 -3.08 -20.87 0.82
N ASN A 70 -2.86 -22.03 0.19
CA ASN A 70 -1.62 -22.79 0.30
C ASN A 70 -0.41 -21.97 -0.19
N THR A 71 -0.57 -21.20 -1.28
CA THR A 71 0.49 -20.34 -1.83
C THR A 71 0.93 -19.26 -0.85
N ILE A 72 0.00 -18.70 -0.06
CA ILE A 72 0.30 -17.71 0.99
C ILE A 72 0.51 -18.34 2.38
N CYS A 73 0.73 -19.66 2.44
CA CYS A 73 0.94 -20.44 3.66
C CYS A 73 -0.19 -20.25 4.71
N TYR A 74 -1.45 -20.30 4.29
CA TYR A 74 -2.63 -20.13 5.13
C TYR A 74 -3.49 -21.41 5.20
N PRO A 75 -3.99 -21.83 6.39
CA PRO A 75 -3.79 -21.24 7.71
C PRO A 75 -2.37 -21.51 8.26
N ILE A 76 -2.06 -20.96 9.43
CA ILE A 76 -0.78 -21.22 10.11
C ILE A 76 -0.63 -22.72 10.43
N ASP A 77 0.53 -23.30 10.14
CA ASP A 77 0.90 -24.60 10.68
C ASP A 77 1.12 -24.49 12.20
N PRO A 78 0.50 -25.35 13.05
CA PRO A 78 0.65 -25.31 14.50
C PRO A 78 2.09 -25.28 15.05
N TYR A 79 3.08 -25.69 14.24
CA TYR A 79 4.49 -25.72 14.61
C TYR A 79 5.33 -24.60 13.98
N GLU A 80 4.72 -23.73 13.17
CA GLU A 80 5.40 -22.62 12.52
C GLU A 80 5.61 -21.44 13.48
N THR A 81 6.84 -20.91 13.50
CA THR A 81 7.09 -19.59 14.08
C THR A 81 6.85 -18.52 13.03
N ILE A 82 5.90 -17.64 13.27
CA ILE A 82 5.52 -16.59 12.31
C ILE A 82 6.23 -15.27 12.61
N ASN A 83 6.79 -14.64 11.58
CA ASN A 83 7.34 -13.29 11.64
C ASN A 83 6.32 -12.26 11.12
N LEU A 84 6.61 -10.97 11.32
CA LEU A 84 5.72 -9.89 10.90
C LEU A 84 5.40 -9.92 9.39
N TYR A 85 6.37 -10.16 8.50
CA TYR A 85 6.11 -10.16 7.07
C TYR A 85 5.20 -11.32 6.64
N SER A 86 5.46 -12.51 7.16
CA SER A 86 4.60 -13.68 6.93
C SER A 86 3.21 -13.52 7.55
N TYR A 87 3.07 -12.71 8.61
CA TYR A 87 1.77 -12.32 9.17
C TYR A 87 1.02 -11.35 8.25
N LEU A 88 1.71 -10.32 7.74
CA LEU A 88 1.14 -9.34 6.81
C LEU A 88 0.73 -9.96 5.46
N ASP A 89 1.50 -10.91 4.91
CA ASP A 89 1.14 -11.62 3.68
C ASP A 89 -0.19 -12.36 3.79
N ARG A 90 -0.41 -13.01 4.93
CA ARG A 90 -1.66 -13.72 5.23
C ARG A 90 -2.83 -12.77 5.40
N ILE A 91 -2.63 -11.66 6.13
CA ILE A 91 -3.65 -10.62 6.27
C ILE A 91 -4.00 -10.06 4.90
N GLU A 92 -3.01 -9.68 4.10
CA GLU A 92 -3.21 -9.13 2.76
C GLU A 92 -3.99 -10.08 1.86
N GLY A 93 -3.65 -11.38 1.88
CA GLY A 93 -4.37 -12.41 1.16
C GLY A 93 -5.85 -12.50 1.56
N ILE A 94 -6.14 -12.63 2.86
CA ILE A 94 -7.53 -12.69 3.36
C ILE A 94 -8.28 -11.38 3.10
N TYR A 95 -7.62 -10.23 3.22
CA TYR A 95 -8.23 -8.93 2.96
C TYR A 95 -8.59 -8.77 1.47
N ASN A 96 -7.76 -9.25 0.55
CA ASN A 96 -8.14 -9.32 -0.87
C ASN A 96 -9.42 -10.14 -1.06
N LEU A 97 -9.53 -11.33 -0.46
CA LEU A 97 -10.76 -12.15 -0.56
C LEU A 97 -11.99 -11.46 0.06
N TRP A 98 -11.80 -10.76 1.18
CA TRP A 98 -12.86 -9.92 1.78
C TRP A 98 -13.32 -8.82 0.82
N TYR A 99 -12.38 -8.15 0.14
CA TYR A 99 -12.66 -7.09 -0.81
C TYR A 99 -13.35 -7.60 -2.09
N LEU A 100 -13.02 -8.80 -2.55
CA LEU A 100 -13.73 -9.44 -3.66
C LEU A 100 -15.23 -9.60 -3.35
N ALA A 101 -15.56 -10.08 -2.15
CA ALA A 101 -16.96 -10.18 -1.74
C ALA A 101 -17.64 -8.80 -1.64
N LYS A 102 -16.92 -7.78 -1.18
CA LYS A 102 -17.39 -6.38 -1.18
C LYS A 102 -17.74 -5.93 -2.60
N ASN A 103 -16.85 -6.14 -3.56
CA ASN A 103 -17.06 -5.72 -4.94
C ASN A 103 -18.25 -6.44 -5.58
N TYR A 104 -18.36 -7.76 -5.36
CA TYR A 104 -19.50 -8.52 -5.83
C TYR A 104 -20.83 -7.92 -5.34
N ARG A 105 -20.90 -7.52 -4.05
CA ARG A 105 -22.09 -6.87 -3.48
C ARG A 105 -22.52 -5.63 -4.25
N TYR A 106 -21.59 -4.85 -4.77
CA TYR A 106 -21.90 -3.61 -5.50
C TYR A 106 -22.22 -3.85 -6.98
N LEU A 107 -21.69 -4.93 -7.57
CA LEU A 107 -21.82 -5.22 -8.99
C LEU A 107 -22.96 -6.21 -9.32
N ALA A 108 -23.42 -7.00 -8.35
CA ALA A 108 -24.44 -8.02 -8.58
C ALA A 108 -25.85 -7.42 -8.69
N GLU A 109 -26.61 -7.84 -9.70
CA GLU A 109 -28.03 -7.46 -9.88
C GLU A 109 -28.89 -7.86 -8.67
N LYS A 110 -28.55 -8.98 -8.02
CA LYS A 110 -29.19 -9.48 -6.80
C LYS A 110 -28.13 -9.60 -5.71
N PRO A 111 -27.87 -8.53 -4.96
CA PRO A 111 -26.81 -8.52 -3.97
C PRO A 111 -27.13 -9.49 -2.81
N PRO A 112 -26.13 -10.23 -2.29
CA PRO A 112 -26.32 -11.04 -1.10
C PRO A 112 -26.63 -10.16 0.11
N LYS A 113 -27.30 -10.74 1.11
CA LYS A 113 -27.36 -10.15 2.45
C LYS A 113 -26.07 -10.45 3.19
N PHE A 114 -25.40 -9.42 3.71
CA PHE A 114 -24.21 -9.56 4.54
C PHE A 114 -24.57 -9.50 6.03
N TYR A 115 -23.95 -10.35 6.83
CA TYR A 115 -24.09 -10.39 8.28
C TYR A 115 -22.98 -9.61 8.98
N ILE A 116 -23.21 -9.23 10.24
CA ILE A 116 -22.24 -8.49 11.06
C ILE A 116 -20.87 -9.18 11.18
N THR A 117 -20.82 -10.52 11.07
CA THR A 117 -19.58 -11.31 11.07
C THR A 117 -18.64 -10.90 9.94
N TYR A 118 -19.17 -10.44 8.80
CA TYR A 118 -18.38 -9.89 7.70
C TYR A 118 -17.67 -8.58 8.06
N ASP A 119 -18.38 -7.67 8.74
CA ASP A 119 -17.82 -6.40 9.19
C ASP A 119 -16.85 -6.59 10.36
N ILE A 120 -17.12 -7.57 11.23
CA ILE A 120 -16.21 -7.97 12.32
C ILE A 120 -14.88 -8.48 11.74
N LEU A 121 -14.90 -9.28 10.67
CA LEU A 121 -13.67 -9.72 10.02
C LEU A 121 -12.86 -8.52 9.48
N LYS A 122 -13.53 -7.57 8.81
CA LYS A 122 -12.86 -6.35 8.33
C LYS A 122 -12.19 -5.60 9.49
N LYS A 123 -12.94 -5.38 10.57
CA LYS A 123 -12.43 -4.66 11.75
C LYS A 123 -11.23 -5.39 12.36
N LEU A 124 -11.30 -6.71 12.47
CA LEU A 124 -10.16 -7.51 12.96
C LEU A 124 -8.94 -7.36 12.04
N LEU A 125 -9.11 -7.40 10.72
CA LEU A 125 -8.02 -7.17 9.77
C LEU A 125 -7.42 -5.75 9.94
N ASP A 126 -8.26 -4.71 10.07
CA ASP A 126 -7.80 -3.33 10.29
C ASP A 126 -7.05 -3.17 11.62
N ASP A 127 -7.57 -3.75 12.71
CA ASP A 127 -6.95 -3.71 14.04
C ASP A 127 -5.58 -4.43 14.00
N CYS A 128 -5.50 -5.59 13.34
CA CYS A 128 -4.26 -6.35 13.17
C CYS A 128 -3.17 -5.59 12.39
N LEU A 129 -3.55 -4.71 11.46
CA LEU A 129 -2.62 -3.87 10.72
C LEU A 129 -2.20 -2.65 11.55
N SER A 130 -3.17 -2.01 12.21
CA SER A 130 -2.97 -0.79 12.98
C SER A 130 -2.01 -1.00 14.17
N ASP A 131 -2.03 -2.20 14.78
CA ASP A 131 -1.11 -2.59 15.86
C ASP A 131 0.38 -2.50 15.48
N PHE A 132 0.70 -2.55 14.18
CA PHE A 132 2.06 -2.50 13.66
C PHE A 132 2.34 -1.28 12.79
N ASN A 133 1.47 -0.27 12.81
CA ASN A 133 1.53 0.90 11.93
C ASN A 133 1.45 0.52 10.43
N TYR A 134 0.54 -0.40 10.08
CA TYR A 134 0.22 -0.76 8.70
C TYR A 134 -1.23 -0.43 8.37
N LYS A 135 -1.52 -0.32 7.07
CA LYS A 135 -2.88 -0.19 6.56
C LYS A 135 -3.04 -0.88 5.20
N ALA A 136 -4.29 -1.13 4.85
CA ALA A 136 -4.67 -1.68 3.56
C ALA A 136 -5.05 -0.58 2.56
N TYR A 137 -4.55 -0.68 1.33
CA TYR A 137 -4.92 0.19 0.21
C TYR A 137 -5.40 -0.63 -0.98
N TYR A 138 -6.58 -0.30 -1.51
CA TYR A 138 -7.17 -0.99 -2.66
C TYR A 138 -7.10 -0.14 -3.92
N ASN A 139 -6.61 -0.73 -5.01
CA ASN A 139 -6.67 -0.17 -6.34
C ASN A 139 -7.70 -0.93 -7.19
N ALA A 140 -8.70 -0.19 -7.69
CA ALA A 140 -9.80 -0.75 -8.48
C ALA A 140 -9.39 -1.18 -9.89
N GLU A 141 -8.44 -0.49 -10.52
CA GLU A 141 -7.95 -0.83 -11.87
C GLU A 141 -7.16 -2.14 -11.88
N ALA A 142 -6.22 -2.23 -10.94
CA ALA A 142 -5.41 -3.40 -10.67
C ALA A 142 -6.23 -4.54 -10.05
N GLU A 143 -7.39 -4.25 -9.46
CA GLU A 143 -8.21 -5.20 -8.69
C GLU A 143 -7.42 -5.87 -7.54
N GLN A 144 -6.62 -5.05 -6.84
CA GLN A 144 -5.65 -5.52 -5.86
C GLN A 144 -5.68 -4.65 -4.60
N LEU A 145 -5.67 -5.31 -3.45
CA LEU A 145 -5.39 -4.69 -2.16
C LEU A 145 -3.94 -5.00 -1.76
N ILE A 146 -3.20 -3.99 -1.34
CA ILE A 146 -1.85 -4.13 -0.78
C ILE A 146 -1.82 -3.66 0.67
N VAL A 147 -0.98 -4.28 1.49
CA VAL A 147 -0.74 -3.88 2.88
C VAL A 147 0.62 -3.19 2.96
N VAL A 148 0.61 -1.93 3.38
CA VAL A 148 1.81 -1.09 3.46
C VAL A 148 1.89 -0.38 4.80
N GLU A 149 3.11 0.03 5.17
CA GLU A 149 3.34 0.86 6.35
C GLU A 149 2.55 2.17 6.24
N ASP A 150 1.90 2.58 7.33
CA ASP A 150 1.14 3.81 7.39
C ASP A 150 2.08 5.00 7.61
N LYS A 151 2.45 5.63 6.50
CA LYS A 151 3.29 6.84 6.47
C LYS A 151 2.45 8.07 6.12
N PRO A 152 2.38 9.09 6.99
CA PRO A 152 1.60 10.29 6.74
C PRO A 152 1.99 11.00 5.44
N GLU A 153 3.28 11.11 5.13
CA GLU A 153 3.79 11.77 3.94
C GLU A 153 3.38 11.07 2.64
N VAL A 154 3.34 9.73 2.66
CA VAL A 154 2.90 8.92 1.51
C VAL A 154 1.40 9.11 1.29
N THR A 155 0.64 9.14 2.39
CA THR A 155 -0.82 9.34 2.37
C THR A 155 -1.18 10.70 1.82
N ALA A 156 -0.54 11.75 2.34
CA ALA A 156 -0.77 13.13 1.92
C ALA A 156 -0.47 13.31 0.43
N VAL A 157 0.61 12.70 -0.09
CA VAL A 157 0.92 12.77 -1.53
C VAL A 157 -0.08 11.96 -2.35
N ALA A 158 -0.46 10.76 -1.91
CA ALA A 158 -1.44 9.91 -2.60
C ALA A 158 -2.82 10.58 -2.74
N GLU A 159 -3.18 11.50 -1.84
CA GLU A 159 -4.44 12.27 -1.88
C GLU A 159 -4.44 13.40 -2.92
N ILE A 160 -3.27 13.85 -3.38
CA ILE A 160 -3.12 15.02 -4.28
C ILE A 160 -2.66 14.67 -5.71
N VAL A 161 -2.39 13.39 -5.99
CA VAL A 161 -2.00 12.89 -7.32
C VAL A 161 -3.11 12.06 -7.95
N GLU A 162 -2.95 11.71 -9.23
CA GLU A 162 -3.88 10.85 -9.95
C GLU A 162 -3.92 9.43 -9.35
N PRO A 163 -5.06 8.72 -9.39
CA PRO A 163 -5.23 7.41 -8.73
C PRO A 163 -4.19 6.35 -9.12
N GLN A 164 -3.79 6.33 -10.40
CA GLN A 164 -2.78 5.38 -10.90
C GLN A 164 -1.41 5.65 -10.26
N THR A 165 -1.02 6.93 -10.17
CA THR A 165 0.21 7.38 -9.51
C THR A 165 0.16 7.13 -8.02
N ALA A 166 -0.96 7.43 -7.37
CA ALA A 166 -1.18 7.21 -5.95
C ALA A 166 -0.89 5.75 -5.58
N PHE A 167 -1.36 4.80 -6.38
CA PHE A 167 -1.09 3.39 -6.15
C PHE A 167 0.38 3.03 -6.27
N GLU A 168 1.11 3.50 -7.30
CA GLU A 168 2.54 3.21 -7.43
C GLU A 168 3.37 3.85 -6.31
N ILE A 169 3.00 5.07 -5.87
CA ILE A 169 3.61 5.74 -4.70
C ILE A 169 3.43 4.89 -3.44
N ILE A 170 2.19 4.50 -3.14
CA ILE A 170 1.90 3.66 -1.97
C ILE A 170 2.63 2.31 -2.09
N ARG A 171 2.57 1.70 -3.26
CA ARG A 171 3.18 0.41 -3.57
C ARG A 171 4.69 0.44 -3.43
N TYR A 172 5.38 1.56 -3.65
CA TYR A 172 6.83 1.67 -3.45
C TYR A 172 7.29 1.15 -2.09
N ASN A 173 6.50 1.38 -1.03
CA ASN A 173 6.78 0.94 0.34
C ASN A 173 6.31 -0.49 0.64
N HIS A 174 5.77 -1.22 -0.33
CA HIS A 174 5.35 -2.59 -0.12
C HIS A 174 6.57 -3.49 0.11
N ARG A 175 6.52 -4.34 1.14
CA ARG A 175 7.62 -5.22 1.56
C ARG A 175 8.23 -6.07 0.44
N THR A 176 7.42 -6.48 -0.55
CA THR A 176 7.90 -7.27 -1.71
C THR A 176 8.75 -6.47 -2.71
N LEU A 177 8.82 -5.14 -2.58
CA LEU A 177 9.67 -4.27 -3.39
C LEU A 177 11.06 -4.05 -2.80
N GLN A 178 11.31 -4.52 -1.57
CA GLN A 178 12.63 -4.51 -0.97
C GLN A 178 13.60 -5.34 -1.83
N GLY A 179 14.71 -4.74 -2.24
CA GLY A 179 15.69 -5.35 -3.16
C GLY A 179 15.22 -5.47 -4.62
N ASN A 180 14.01 -5.03 -4.97
CA ASN A 180 13.50 -5.07 -6.34
C ASN A 180 13.78 -3.76 -7.09
N PHE A 181 15.04 -3.60 -7.52
CA PHE A 181 15.54 -2.39 -8.18
C PHE A 181 14.75 -1.99 -9.41
N GLU A 182 14.41 -2.94 -10.29
CA GLU A 182 13.73 -2.63 -11.54
C GLU A 182 12.30 -2.12 -11.29
N ALA A 183 11.62 -2.67 -10.29
CA ALA A 183 10.29 -2.19 -9.95
C ALA A 183 10.33 -0.83 -9.22
N LYS A 184 11.25 -0.62 -8.27
CA LYS A 184 11.49 0.70 -7.66
C LYS A 184 11.86 1.76 -8.70
N LYS A 185 12.76 1.44 -9.63
CA LYS A 185 13.15 2.28 -10.76
C LYS A 185 11.95 2.69 -11.62
N ARG A 186 11.06 1.74 -11.96
CA ARG A 186 9.86 2.04 -12.75
C ARG A 186 8.94 3.05 -12.05
N ILE A 187 8.75 2.89 -10.74
CA ILE A 187 7.94 3.82 -9.94
C ILE A 187 8.59 5.20 -9.94
N LEU A 188 9.88 5.30 -9.63
CA LEU A 188 10.63 6.57 -9.62
C LEU A 188 10.61 7.28 -10.97
N LEU A 189 10.71 6.54 -12.08
CA LEU A 189 10.59 7.10 -13.42
C LEU A 189 9.19 7.64 -13.70
N THR A 190 8.14 6.95 -13.23
CA THR A 190 6.75 7.40 -13.35
C THR A 190 6.54 8.69 -12.56
N MET A 191 6.95 8.71 -11.29
CA MET A 191 6.87 9.90 -10.43
C MET A 191 7.69 11.07 -11.00
N GLY A 192 8.88 10.79 -11.52
CA GLY A 192 9.74 11.81 -12.14
C GLY A 192 9.19 12.35 -13.46
N ALA A 193 8.48 11.54 -14.24
CA ALA A 193 7.82 11.98 -15.48
C ALA A 193 6.65 12.94 -15.17
N GLU A 194 5.89 12.68 -14.12
CA GLU A 194 4.80 13.56 -13.68
C GLU A 194 5.28 14.88 -13.06
N LEU A 195 6.48 14.87 -12.49
CA LEU A 195 7.10 16.08 -11.94
C LEU A 195 7.69 16.98 -13.04
N GLU A 196 8.08 16.42 -14.19
CA GLU A 196 8.74 17.17 -15.28
C GLU A 196 7.93 18.38 -15.77
N PRO A 197 6.61 18.29 -16.04
CA PRO A 197 5.80 19.46 -16.41
C PRO A 197 5.78 20.57 -15.34
N LYS A 198 5.95 20.21 -14.06
CA LYS A 198 5.92 21.12 -12.92
C LYS A 198 7.31 21.61 -12.51
N ARG A 199 8.36 21.19 -13.22
CA ARG A 199 9.77 21.43 -12.87
C ARG A 199 10.11 22.91 -12.69
N ASN A 200 9.70 23.77 -13.62
CA ASN A 200 10.00 25.21 -13.53
C ASN A 200 9.31 25.87 -12.34
N VAL A 201 8.12 25.40 -11.98
CA VAL A 201 7.38 25.86 -10.81
C VAL A 201 8.10 25.40 -9.55
N LEU A 202 8.45 24.12 -9.45
CA LEU A 202 9.23 23.58 -8.33
C LEU A 202 10.57 24.31 -8.17
N LYS A 203 11.25 24.63 -9.27
CA LYS A 203 12.49 25.40 -9.25
C LYS A 203 12.30 26.79 -8.63
N GLY A 204 11.16 27.44 -8.88
CA GLY A 204 10.81 28.72 -8.29
C GLY A 204 10.50 28.64 -6.79
N ILE A 205 9.95 27.51 -6.32
CA ILE A 205 9.66 27.26 -4.90
C ILE A 205 10.94 26.86 -4.15
N ASN A 206 11.65 25.86 -4.67
CA ASN A 206 12.80 25.23 -4.03
C ASN A 206 13.79 24.70 -5.08
N HIS A 207 14.72 25.58 -5.49
CA HIS A 207 15.76 25.25 -6.47
C HIS A 207 16.65 24.08 -6.02
N ALA A 208 16.96 23.97 -4.72
CA ALA A 208 17.84 22.92 -4.23
C ALA A 208 17.18 21.53 -4.37
N LEU A 209 15.89 21.43 -4.00
CA LEU A 209 15.11 20.21 -4.13
C LEU A 209 14.94 19.80 -5.60
N GLU A 210 14.55 20.75 -6.46
CA GLU A 210 14.44 20.51 -7.91
C GLU A 210 15.76 19.98 -8.47
N SER A 211 16.86 20.73 -8.27
CA SER A 211 18.16 20.36 -8.81
C SER A 211 18.63 19.00 -8.31
N GLY A 212 18.37 18.67 -7.04
CA GLY A 212 18.71 17.37 -6.46
C GLY A 212 17.95 16.21 -7.10
N ILE A 213 16.62 16.33 -7.22
CA ILE A 213 15.77 15.30 -7.83
C ILE A 213 16.20 15.02 -9.27
N PHE A 214 16.31 16.06 -10.11
CA PHE A 214 16.65 15.87 -11.52
C PHE A 214 18.12 15.49 -11.71
N PHE A 215 19.01 15.83 -10.79
CA PHE A 215 20.36 15.27 -10.78
C PHE A 215 20.33 13.76 -10.55
N MET A 216 19.62 13.28 -9.51
CA MET A 216 19.52 11.86 -9.18
C MET A 216 18.87 11.04 -10.31
N LEU A 217 17.76 11.53 -10.87
CA LEU A 217 17.06 10.89 -11.99
C LEU A 217 17.97 10.64 -13.23
N ASN A 218 18.93 11.53 -13.46
CA ASN A 218 19.83 11.44 -14.62
C ASN A 218 21.13 10.66 -14.34
N ASN A 219 21.50 10.48 -13.07
CA ASN A 219 22.82 9.97 -12.70
C ASN A 219 22.78 8.65 -11.90
N LEU A 220 21.63 8.19 -11.41
CA LEU A 220 21.53 6.95 -10.62
C LEU A 220 21.02 5.74 -11.41
N ASN A 221 21.38 5.64 -12.70
CA ASN A 221 20.96 4.54 -13.57
C ASN A 221 19.43 4.42 -13.76
N LEU A 222 18.72 5.55 -13.64
CA LEU A 222 17.26 5.64 -13.79
C LEU A 222 16.90 5.97 -15.25
N ARG A 223 17.13 7.22 -15.69
CA ARG A 223 16.81 7.67 -17.06
C ARG A 223 17.84 7.27 -18.11
N HIS A 224 19.08 7.09 -17.67
CA HIS A 224 20.23 6.80 -18.53
C HIS A 224 20.97 5.58 -17.99
N ASN A 225 21.71 4.91 -18.88
CA ASN A 225 22.60 3.83 -18.46
C ASN A 225 23.87 4.45 -17.85
N ASN A 226 23.93 4.51 -16.52
CA ASN A 226 25.08 5.06 -15.80
C ASN A 226 26.08 3.97 -15.38
N CYS A 227 25.75 2.69 -15.56
CA CYS A 227 26.54 1.56 -15.08
C CYS A 227 27.37 0.86 -16.16
N ALA A 228 26.95 0.88 -17.43
CA ALA A 228 27.71 0.21 -18.50
C ALA A 228 28.94 1.02 -18.91
N GLU A 229 30.11 0.42 -18.76
CA GLU A 229 31.36 1.01 -19.22
C GLU A 229 31.33 1.22 -20.74
N GLY A 230 31.67 2.42 -21.20
CA GLY A 230 31.57 2.83 -22.60
C GLY A 230 30.29 3.60 -22.98
N ASP A 231 29.27 3.66 -22.11
CA ASP A 231 28.12 4.56 -22.32
C ASP A 231 28.54 6.03 -22.14
N LYS A 232 27.97 6.94 -22.93
CA LYS A 232 28.25 8.40 -22.80
C LYS A 232 27.85 8.97 -21.43
N ASN A 233 26.92 8.32 -20.73
CA ASN A 233 26.45 8.69 -19.41
C ASN A 233 27.08 7.84 -18.30
N TYR A 234 28.07 6.99 -18.61
CA TYR A 234 28.73 6.14 -17.64
C TYR A 234 29.29 6.96 -16.47
N LYS A 235 29.02 6.48 -15.24
CA LYS A 235 29.54 7.05 -14.00
C LYS A 235 30.17 5.93 -13.20
N LYS A 236 31.50 5.90 -13.16
CA LYS A 236 32.26 4.88 -12.40
C LYS A 236 31.78 4.74 -10.95
N ALA A 237 31.50 5.87 -10.28
CA ALA A 237 31.00 5.87 -8.90
C ALA A 237 29.67 5.10 -8.75
N VAL A 238 28.76 5.26 -9.70
CA VAL A 238 27.43 4.62 -9.70
C VAL A 238 27.54 3.16 -10.11
N ALA A 239 28.36 2.87 -11.12
CA ALA A 239 28.67 1.51 -11.56
C ALA A 239 29.33 0.66 -10.46
N SER A 240 30.01 1.31 -9.51
CA SER A 240 30.70 0.66 -8.40
C SER A 240 29.85 0.59 -7.12
N MET A 241 28.62 1.14 -7.10
CA MET A 241 27.73 1.06 -5.95
C MET A 241 27.27 -0.38 -5.73
N THR A 242 27.18 -0.78 -4.47
CA THR A 242 26.50 -2.04 -4.14
C THR A 242 25.00 -1.91 -4.40
N PRO A 243 24.27 -3.03 -4.56
CA PRO A 243 22.82 -2.99 -4.63
C PRO A 243 22.20 -2.22 -3.46
N THR A 244 22.67 -2.46 -2.23
CA THR A 244 22.19 -1.76 -1.03
C THR A 244 22.40 -0.25 -1.11
N ASP A 245 23.57 0.21 -1.58
CA ASP A 245 23.84 1.64 -1.73
C ASP A 245 22.92 2.29 -2.77
N LEU A 246 22.69 1.60 -3.89
CA LEU A 246 21.80 2.10 -4.93
C LEU A 246 20.34 2.15 -4.46
N GLU A 247 19.90 1.15 -3.68
CA GLU A 247 18.56 1.11 -3.10
C GLU A 247 18.35 2.27 -2.13
N HIS A 248 19.34 2.54 -1.28
CA HIS A 248 19.32 3.68 -0.38
C HIS A 248 19.09 4.99 -1.15
N TRP A 249 19.83 5.23 -2.23
CA TRP A 249 19.64 6.46 -3.03
C TRP A 249 18.31 6.50 -3.78
N TYR A 250 17.75 5.35 -4.17
CA TYR A 250 16.40 5.29 -4.73
C TYR A 250 15.36 5.68 -3.68
N ASP A 251 15.53 5.23 -2.44
CA ASP A 251 14.64 5.56 -1.34
C ASP A 251 14.76 7.04 -0.95
N GLU A 252 15.96 7.63 -0.97
CA GLU A 252 16.15 9.08 -0.79
C GLU A 252 15.48 9.88 -1.92
N LEU A 253 15.64 9.46 -3.17
CA LEU A 253 14.97 10.11 -4.31
C LEU A 253 13.44 10.01 -4.17
N TYR A 254 12.92 8.86 -3.74
CA TYR A 254 11.51 8.68 -3.48
C TYR A 254 11.00 9.71 -2.46
N GLN A 255 11.69 9.87 -1.33
CA GLN A 255 11.34 10.86 -0.30
C GLN A 255 11.40 12.30 -0.83
N MET A 256 12.43 12.63 -1.62
CA MET A 256 12.54 13.97 -2.23
C MET A 256 11.37 14.26 -3.18
N ILE A 257 10.91 13.28 -3.97
CA ILE A 257 9.77 13.48 -4.86
C ILE A 257 8.45 13.59 -4.09
N LEU A 258 8.28 12.87 -2.97
CA LEU A 258 7.14 13.09 -2.07
C LEU A 258 7.11 14.54 -1.57
N LEU A 259 8.24 15.03 -1.04
CA LEU A 259 8.37 16.41 -0.57
C LEU A 259 8.06 17.43 -1.68
N ALA A 260 8.56 17.19 -2.90
CA ALA A 260 8.30 18.09 -4.03
C ALA A 260 6.80 18.20 -4.35
N ASN A 261 6.05 17.10 -4.27
CA ASN A 261 4.60 17.14 -4.48
C ASN A 261 3.88 17.92 -3.36
N LEU A 262 4.32 17.76 -2.11
CA LEU A 262 3.76 18.52 -0.99
C LEU A 262 4.06 20.03 -1.09
N GLU A 263 5.28 20.41 -1.50
CA GLU A 263 5.62 21.81 -1.73
C GLU A 263 4.80 22.42 -2.88
N LEU A 264 4.59 21.68 -3.95
CA LEU A 264 3.76 22.10 -5.08
C LEU A 264 2.29 22.28 -4.67
N ASP A 265 1.73 21.38 -3.85
CA ASP A 265 0.37 21.52 -3.31
C ASP A 265 0.26 22.73 -2.36
N ASN A 266 1.29 22.95 -1.54
CA ASN A 266 1.32 24.04 -0.56
C ASN A 266 1.31 25.43 -1.20
N MET A 267 1.63 25.58 -2.49
CA MET A 267 1.54 26.86 -3.20
C MET A 267 0.16 27.52 -3.09
N LYS A 268 -0.92 26.72 -3.14
CA LYS A 268 -2.29 27.26 -2.99
C LYS A 268 -2.47 27.91 -1.63
N ARG A 269 -1.99 27.24 -0.57
CA ARG A 269 -2.03 27.76 0.80
C ARG A 269 -1.20 29.04 0.94
N MET A 270 -0.05 29.10 0.27
CA MET A 270 0.80 30.30 0.26
C MET A 270 0.11 31.48 -0.44
N HIS A 271 -0.59 31.24 -1.54
CA HIS A 271 -1.39 32.25 -2.21
C HIS A 271 -2.49 32.81 -1.30
N ASP A 272 -3.27 31.93 -0.64
CA ASP A 272 -4.33 32.34 0.29
C ASP A 272 -3.78 33.17 1.46
N ILE A 273 -2.58 32.82 1.95
CA ILE A 273 -1.88 33.58 2.99
C ILE A 273 -1.47 34.96 2.47
N ASP A 274 -1.01 35.08 1.23
CA ASP A 274 -0.63 36.36 0.65
C ASP A 274 -1.86 37.26 0.39
N ASP A 275 -2.99 36.69 -0.01
CA ASP A 275 -4.27 37.39 -0.07
C ASP A 275 -4.73 37.88 1.31
N LEU A 276 -4.58 37.03 2.34
CA LEU A 276 -4.86 37.38 3.72
C LEU A 276 -3.96 38.52 4.20
N LYS A 277 -2.66 38.46 3.94
CA LYS A 277 -1.72 39.55 4.27
C LYS A 277 -2.15 40.85 3.59
N THR A 278 -2.50 40.82 2.31
CA THR A 278 -2.96 42.00 1.57
C THR A 278 -4.23 42.60 2.19
N THR A 279 -5.17 41.74 2.60
CA THR A 279 -6.42 42.16 3.26
C THR A 279 -6.15 42.79 4.63
N ILE A 280 -5.27 42.18 5.45
CA ILE A 280 -4.92 42.67 6.79
C ILE A 280 -4.08 43.95 6.71
N SER A 281 -3.13 44.02 5.79
CA SER A 281 -2.26 45.19 5.58
C SER A 281 -2.99 46.39 4.98
N GLY A 282 -4.28 46.24 4.64
CA GLY A 282 -5.16 47.30 4.19
C GLY A 282 -5.01 47.56 2.69
N GLY A 283 -6.03 47.15 1.94
CA GLY A 283 -6.33 47.81 0.68
C GLY A 283 -6.57 49.30 0.94
N ASN A 284 -5.56 50.12 0.65
CA ASN A 284 -5.64 51.56 0.46
C ASN A 284 -4.63 51.95 -0.61
N PRO A 285 -5.04 52.49 -1.77
CA PRO A 285 -4.22 53.43 -2.52
C PRO A 285 -3.93 54.69 -1.69
#